data_AF-A0A433IL15-F1
#
_entry.id   AF-A0A433IL15-F1
#
_cell.length_a   1.000
_cell.length_b   1.000
_cell.length_c   1.000
_cell.angle_alpha   90.00
_cell.angle_beta   90.00
_cell.angle_gamma   90.00
#
_symmetry.space_group_name_H-M   'P 1'
#
loop_
_entity.id
_entity.type
_entity.pdbx_description
1 polymer ?
#
loop_
_entity_poly.entity_id
_entity_poly.type
_entity_poly.pdbx_seq_one_letter_code
_entity_poly.pdbx_strand_id
1 'polypeptide(L)'
;MITIQYPHMGLNDERAPVFVQMWNTWRVTRTDTKQHIIAWVAAVARSAPGGKLKELVISCHGAPGFLQLGEGFGPSDVSLFQGWRGLVDKIWIRACLVARIVGAETASQGDGAFLTALGMSGNGHTFCQGVARAANCYLVVGTELQVSANYTQANPVPYGQLDSYEGLVLSYHPDGTIGWSHRYPSVYNANPTTLTASSPNRE
;
A
#
# COMPACT_ATOMS: atom_id res chain seq x y z
N MET A 1 -6.30 9.22 -11.56
CA MET A 1 -6.07 7.79 -11.85
C MET A 1 -4.63 7.54 -12.20
N ILE A 2 -4.07 6.45 -11.70
CA ILE A 2 -2.71 5.97 -11.98
C ILE A 2 -2.83 4.75 -12.90
N THR A 3 -2.18 4.78 -14.06
CA THR A 3 -2.14 3.62 -14.97
C THR A 3 -1.05 2.64 -14.54
N ILE A 4 -1.42 1.37 -14.43
CA ILE A 4 -0.54 0.31 -13.97
C ILE A 4 0.04 -0.46 -15.16
N GLN A 5 1.35 -0.65 -15.17
CA GLN A 5 2.05 -1.20 -16.34
C GLN A 5 1.87 -2.73 -16.46
N TYR A 6 1.55 -3.20 -17.66
CA TYR A 6 1.39 -4.63 -17.97
C TYR A 6 2.75 -5.36 -18.11
N PRO A 7 2.87 -6.63 -17.68
CA PRO A 7 1.89 -7.43 -16.94
C PRO A 7 1.75 -7.00 -15.48
N HIS A 8 0.51 -6.85 -15.03
CA HIS A 8 0.19 -6.39 -13.68
C HIS A 8 -0.68 -7.37 -12.90
N MET A 9 -0.45 -7.43 -11.59
CA MET A 9 -1.26 -8.22 -10.65
C MET A 9 -1.88 -7.33 -9.58
N GLY A 10 -3.11 -7.64 -9.17
CA GLY A 10 -3.81 -6.98 -8.07
C GLY A 10 -4.12 -7.97 -6.94
N LEU A 11 -3.70 -7.66 -5.72
CA LEU A 11 -4.09 -8.34 -4.50
C LEU A 11 -5.16 -7.51 -3.80
N ASN A 12 -6.37 -8.03 -3.69
CA ASN A 12 -7.45 -7.40 -2.96
C ASN A 12 -7.69 -8.20 -1.68
N ASP A 13 -7.26 -7.69 -0.53
CA ASP A 13 -7.72 -8.25 0.73
C ASP A 13 -9.24 -8.14 0.81
N GLU A 14 -9.94 -9.17 1.27
CA GLU A 14 -11.40 -9.17 1.34
C GLU A 14 -11.97 -8.07 2.24
N ARG A 15 -11.15 -7.50 3.13
CA ARG A 15 -11.49 -6.36 3.99
C ARG A 15 -11.18 -5.02 3.33
N ALA A 16 -10.44 -4.98 2.22
CA ALA A 16 -10.07 -3.72 1.57
C ALA A 16 -11.32 -2.92 1.20
N PRO A 17 -11.35 -1.59 1.45
CA PRO A 17 -12.53 -0.79 1.13
C PRO A 17 -12.73 -0.64 -0.39
N VAL A 18 -11.64 -0.72 -1.16
CA VAL A 18 -11.62 -0.56 -2.62
C VAL A 18 -10.91 -1.74 -3.26
N PHE A 19 -11.48 -2.29 -4.33
CA PHE A 19 -10.83 -3.35 -5.11
C PHE A 19 -10.24 -2.79 -6.40
N VAL A 20 -9.10 -3.35 -6.80
CA VAL A 20 -8.46 -3.08 -8.09
C VAL A 20 -8.70 -4.23 -9.07
N GLN A 21 -8.75 -3.91 -10.36
CA GLN A 21 -8.87 -4.88 -11.44
C GLN A 21 -7.60 -4.89 -12.28
N MET A 22 -6.95 -6.04 -12.36
CA MET A 22 -5.65 -6.23 -13.00
C MET A 22 -5.66 -7.46 -13.92
N TRP A 23 -4.63 -7.61 -14.77
CA TRP A 23 -4.48 -8.74 -15.68
C TRP A 23 -4.53 -10.08 -14.94
N ASN A 24 -3.89 -10.15 -13.78
CA ASN A 24 -4.18 -11.17 -12.78
C ASN A 24 -4.74 -10.49 -11.53
N THR A 25 -5.92 -10.90 -11.06
CA THR A 25 -6.51 -10.35 -9.84
C THR A 25 -6.82 -11.48 -8.89
N TRP A 26 -6.41 -11.33 -7.63
CA TRP A 26 -6.70 -12.30 -6.59
C TRP A 26 -7.37 -11.61 -5.39
N ARG A 27 -8.50 -12.20 -4.96
CA ARG A 27 -9.13 -11.85 -3.69
C ARG A 27 -8.48 -12.68 -2.58
N VAL A 28 -7.70 -12.01 -1.74
CA VAL A 28 -7.01 -12.59 -0.58
C VAL A 28 -8.00 -12.65 0.58
N THR A 29 -8.20 -13.83 1.15
CA THR A 29 -9.05 -14.07 2.31
C THR A 29 -8.26 -13.86 3.60
N ARG A 30 -8.95 -13.64 4.74
CA ARG A 30 -8.29 -13.52 6.06
C ARG A 30 -7.45 -14.72 6.48
N THR A 31 -7.69 -15.88 5.89
CA THR A 31 -7.02 -17.14 6.20
C THR A 31 -5.88 -17.48 5.24
N ASP A 32 -5.67 -16.68 4.20
CA ASP A 32 -4.53 -16.87 3.32
C ASP A 32 -3.23 -16.58 4.06
N THR A 33 -2.38 -17.60 4.13
CA THR A 33 -1.13 -17.51 4.87
C THR A 33 -0.14 -16.60 4.16
N LYS A 34 0.76 -15.99 4.95
CA LYS A 34 1.83 -15.13 4.40
C LYS A 34 2.63 -15.87 3.33
N GLN A 35 3.02 -17.12 3.59
CA GLN A 35 3.79 -17.96 2.67
C GLN A 35 2.99 -18.26 1.40
N HIS A 36 1.69 -18.54 1.51
CA HIS A 36 0.84 -18.77 0.34
C HIS A 36 0.79 -17.53 -0.54
N ILE A 37 0.59 -16.35 0.04
CA ILE A 37 0.53 -15.08 -0.69
C ILE A 37 1.86 -14.81 -1.43
N ILE A 38 2.99 -14.97 -0.73
CA ILE A 38 4.32 -14.79 -1.33
C ILE A 38 4.54 -15.76 -2.49
N ALA A 39 4.24 -17.04 -2.28
CA ALA A 39 4.42 -18.09 -3.29
C ALA A 39 3.51 -17.89 -4.50
N TRP A 40 2.26 -17.48 -4.29
CA TRP A 40 1.29 -17.27 -5.35
C TRP A 40 1.68 -16.10 -6.26
N VAL A 41 2.06 -14.96 -5.68
CA VAL A 41 2.56 -13.82 -6.46
C VAL A 41 3.78 -14.23 -7.27
N ALA A 42 4.72 -14.97 -6.69
CA ALA A 42 5.89 -15.47 -7.41
C ALA A 42 5.52 -16.44 -8.55
N ALA A 43 4.51 -17.28 -8.37
CA ALA A 43 4.01 -18.19 -9.40
C ALA A 43 3.38 -17.42 -10.58
N VAL A 44 2.51 -16.44 -10.29
CA VAL A 44 1.90 -15.57 -11.31
C VAL A 44 2.97 -14.75 -12.04
N ALA A 45 3.97 -14.22 -11.33
CA ALA A 45 5.05 -13.48 -11.94
C ALA A 45 5.86 -14.32 -12.92
N ARG A 46 6.24 -15.55 -12.56
CA ARG A 46 6.98 -16.46 -13.44
C ARG A 46 6.20 -16.84 -14.69
N SER A 47 4.87 -16.91 -14.62
CA SER A 47 4.01 -17.22 -15.78
C SER A 47 3.61 -16.00 -16.61
N ALA A 48 3.93 -14.79 -16.14
CA ALA A 48 3.64 -13.56 -16.87
C ALA A 48 4.51 -13.41 -18.13
N PRO A 49 4.04 -12.69 -19.17
CA PRO A 49 4.88 -12.35 -20.31
C PRO A 49 6.19 -11.68 -19.88
N GLY A 50 7.31 -12.26 -20.31
CA GLY A 50 8.65 -11.81 -19.88
C GLY A 50 9.13 -12.39 -18.54
N GLY A 51 8.39 -13.33 -17.95
CA GLY A 51 8.78 -14.08 -16.75
C GLY A 51 8.78 -13.27 -15.45
N LYS A 52 8.11 -12.11 -15.44
CA LYS A 52 7.98 -11.21 -14.28
C LYS A 52 6.76 -10.30 -14.39
N LEU A 53 6.31 -9.76 -13.26
CA LEU A 53 5.36 -8.64 -13.20
C LEU A 53 6.09 -7.32 -13.38
N LYS A 54 5.51 -6.44 -14.19
CA LYS A 54 5.92 -5.03 -14.21
C LYS A 54 5.46 -4.33 -12.95
N GLU A 55 4.18 -4.49 -12.58
CA GLU A 55 3.64 -3.84 -11.41
C GLU A 55 2.70 -4.75 -10.61
N LEU A 56 2.87 -4.75 -9.29
CA LEU A 56 1.99 -5.39 -8.33
C LEU A 56 1.24 -4.31 -7.57
N VAL A 57 -0.08 -4.44 -7.45
CA VAL A 57 -0.90 -3.56 -6.62
C VAL A 57 -1.43 -4.35 -5.43
N ILE A 58 -1.24 -3.82 -4.23
CA ILE A 58 -1.75 -4.39 -2.98
C ILE A 58 -2.82 -3.44 -2.45
N SER A 59 -4.09 -3.86 -2.51
CA SER A 59 -5.21 -3.14 -1.91
C SER A 59 -5.65 -3.86 -0.63
N CYS A 60 -5.45 -3.20 0.51
CA CYS A 60 -5.80 -3.72 1.82
C CYS A 60 -6.01 -2.58 2.82
N HIS A 61 -6.45 -2.92 4.04
CA HIS A 61 -6.27 -2.01 5.16
C HIS A 61 -4.80 -1.98 5.60
N GLY A 62 -4.44 -0.97 6.38
CA GLY A 62 -3.08 -0.82 6.88
C GLY A 62 -3.04 -0.07 8.20
N ALA A 63 -1.88 -0.17 8.83
CA ALA A 63 -1.49 0.61 9.99
C ALA A 63 0.02 0.92 9.86
N PRO A 64 0.58 1.83 10.67
CA PRO A 64 2.01 2.15 10.64
C PRO A 64 2.90 0.90 10.69
N GLY A 65 3.54 0.56 9.57
CA GLY A 65 4.40 -0.62 9.44
C GLY A 65 3.68 -1.97 9.36
N PHE A 66 2.40 -1.98 9.00
CA PHE A 66 1.60 -3.21 8.91
C PHE A 66 0.64 -3.19 7.72
N LEU A 67 0.61 -4.29 6.97
CA LEU A 67 -0.39 -4.56 5.93
C LEU A 67 -1.41 -5.55 6.47
N GLN A 68 -2.69 -5.21 6.45
CA GLN A 68 -3.77 -6.14 6.78
C GLN A 68 -4.16 -6.95 5.53
N LEU A 69 -3.21 -7.72 5.00
CA LEU A 69 -3.35 -8.60 3.84
C LEU A 69 -3.25 -10.07 4.29
N GLY A 70 -4.33 -10.84 4.14
CA GLY A 70 -4.41 -12.21 4.65
C GLY A 70 -4.27 -12.27 6.17
N GLU A 71 -3.33 -13.08 6.66
CA GLU A 71 -2.93 -13.10 8.08
C GLU A 71 -2.26 -11.79 8.55
N GLY A 72 -1.90 -10.91 7.61
CA GLY A 72 -1.24 -9.63 7.85
C GLY A 72 0.28 -9.72 7.75
N PHE A 73 0.96 -8.63 7.38
CA PHE A 73 2.42 -8.57 7.29
C PHE A 73 2.96 -7.40 8.10
N GLY A 74 3.91 -7.68 8.99
CA GLY A 74 4.58 -6.67 9.82
C GLY A 74 6.11 -6.74 9.73
N PRO A 75 6.82 -6.01 10.60
CA PRO A 75 8.29 -5.91 10.56
C PRO A 75 9.03 -7.25 10.62
N SER A 76 8.49 -8.24 11.35
CA SER A 76 9.08 -9.58 11.45
C SER A 76 8.99 -10.40 10.16
N ASP A 77 8.12 -9.99 9.23
CA ASP A 77 7.81 -10.73 8.00
C ASP A 77 8.55 -10.19 6.77
N VAL A 78 9.32 -9.11 6.92
CA VAL A 78 10.02 -8.42 5.82
C VAL A 78 10.86 -9.38 4.98
N SER A 79 11.52 -10.36 5.61
CA SER A 79 12.36 -11.33 4.90
C SER A 79 11.58 -12.20 3.91
N LEU A 80 10.27 -12.40 4.11
CA LEU A 80 9.44 -13.18 3.20
C LEU A 80 9.34 -12.55 1.80
N PHE A 81 9.40 -11.21 1.71
CA PHE A 81 9.35 -10.48 0.45
C PHE A 81 10.55 -10.75 -0.47
N GLN A 82 11.61 -11.39 0.03
CA GLN A 82 12.69 -11.90 -0.82
C GLN A 82 12.20 -12.88 -1.89
N GLY A 83 11.06 -13.53 -1.68
CA GLY A 83 10.42 -14.42 -2.65
C GLY A 83 10.01 -13.71 -3.95
N TRP A 84 10.00 -12.38 -3.98
CA TRP A 84 9.64 -11.57 -5.15
C TRP A 84 10.85 -10.96 -5.88
N ARG A 85 12.08 -11.20 -5.40
CA ARG A 85 13.30 -10.66 -6.02
C ARG A 85 13.43 -11.09 -7.47
N GLY A 86 13.56 -10.10 -8.35
CA GLY A 86 13.67 -10.31 -9.80
C GLY A 86 12.36 -10.72 -10.49
N LEU A 87 11.26 -10.85 -9.74
CA LEU A 87 9.94 -11.24 -10.25
C LEU A 87 8.95 -10.08 -10.29
N VAL A 88 9.19 -8.98 -9.58
CA VAL A 88 8.33 -7.80 -9.55
C VAL A 88 9.20 -6.56 -9.73
N ASP A 89 8.92 -5.72 -10.72
CA ASP A 89 9.69 -4.48 -10.94
C ASP A 89 9.24 -3.35 -9.97
N LYS A 90 7.94 -3.26 -9.65
CA LYS A 90 7.38 -2.25 -8.74
C LYS A 90 6.14 -2.73 -7.99
N ILE A 91 6.00 -2.28 -6.74
CA ILE A 91 4.83 -2.49 -5.89
C ILE A 91 4.14 -1.14 -5.64
N TRP A 92 2.83 -1.10 -5.81
CA TRP A 92 1.95 -0.03 -5.35
C TRP A 92 1.13 -0.54 -4.17
N ILE A 93 1.22 0.12 -3.02
CA ILE A 93 0.43 -0.21 -1.84
C ILE A 93 -0.69 0.82 -1.71
N ARG A 94 -1.93 0.37 -1.82
CA ARG A 94 -3.13 1.14 -1.52
C ARG A 94 -3.69 0.70 -0.17
N ALA A 95 -3.11 1.26 0.88
CA ALA A 95 -3.48 0.97 2.26
C ALA A 95 -3.21 2.16 3.16
N CYS A 96 -4.02 2.30 4.21
CA CYS A 96 -3.92 3.38 5.16
C CYS A 96 -2.59 3.34 5.93
N LEU A 97 -1.92 4.48 6.04
CA LEU A 97 -0.89 4.74 7.07
C LEU A 97 0.35 3.84 7.03
N VAL A 98 0.53 2.99 6.03
CA VAL A 98 1.56 1.94 6.06
C VAL A 98 2.96 2.51 6.19
N ALA A 99 3.24 3.64 5.53
CA ALA A 99 4.53 4.33 5.61
C ALA A 99 4.61 5.39 6.71
N ARG A 100 3.58 5.52 7.55
CA ARG A 100 3.54 6.52 8.63
C ARG A 100 4.60 6.22 9.69
N ILE A 101 5.37 7.23 10.06
CA ILE A 101 6.13 7.24 11.32
C ILE A 101 5.22 7.91 12.35
N VAL A 102 4.93 7.25 13.47
CA VAL A 102 4.15 7.85 14.55
C VAL A 102 5.09 8.39 15.62
N GLY A 103 5.05 9.70 15.86
CA GLY A 103 5.85 10.38 16.87
C GLY A 103 5.45 11.85 17.00
N ALA A 104 6.06 12.55 17.96
CA ALA A 104 5.75 13.96 18.23
C ALA A 104 5.92 14.86 16.99
N GLU A 105 6.92 14.58 16.15
CA GLU A 105 7.23 15.35 14.94
C GLU A 105 6.20 15.17 13.81
N THR A 106 5.46 14.06 13.81
CA THR A 106 4.45 13.76 12.77
C THR A 106 3.02 13.95 13.28
N ALA A 107 2.83 14.22 14.58
CA ALA A 107 1.53 14.44 15.20
C ALA A 107 0.78 15.65 14.61
N SER A 108 1.51 16.65 14.09
CA SER A 108 0.93 17.85 13.47
C SER A 108 0.77 17.75 11.94
N GLN A 109 0.95 16.57 11.34
CA GLN A 109 0.89 16.37 9.89
C GLN A 109 -0.29 15.51 9.49
N GLY A 110 -1.12 15.97 8.54
CA GLY A 110 -2.27 15.21 8.02
C GLY A 110 -3.12 14.61 9.14
N ASP A 111 -3.30 13.29 9.14
CA ASP A 111 -4.08 12.57 10.16
C ASP A 111 -3.36 12.40 11.52
N GLY A 112 -2.35 13.21 11.82
CA GLY A 112 -1.50 13.07 13.02
C GLY A 112 -2.25 13.19 14.33
N ALA A 113 -3.14 14.19 14.44
CA ALA A 113 -3.98 14.35 15.62
C ALA A 113 -4.91 13.15 15.84
N PHE A 114 -5.46 12.59 14.76
CA PHE A 114 -6.31 11.40 14.79
C PHE A 114 -5.54 10.18 15.29
N LEU A 115 -4.33 9.95 14.76
CA LEU A 115 -3.44 8.87 15.20
C LEU A 115 -3.06 9.00 16.68
N THR A 116 -2.75 10.22 17.14
CA THR A 116 -2.44 10.49 18.55
C THR A 116 -3.64 10.20 19.46
N ALA A 117 -4.85 10.63 19.06
CA ALA A 117 -6.06 10.36 19.82
C ALA A 117 -6.39 8.86 19.93
N LEU A 118 -6.07 8.08 18.89
CA LEU A 118 -6.22 6.62 18.88
C LEU A 118 -5.09 5.86 19.60
N GLY A 119 -4.07 6.55 20.11
CA GLY A 119 -2.93 5.91 20.77
C GLY A 119 -2.13 5.00 19.84
N MET A 120 -2.13 5.27 18.53
CA MET A 120 -1.40 4.46 17.56
C MET A 120 0.12 4.65 17.74
N SER A 121 0.88 3.64 17.33
CA SER A 121 2.35 3.68 17.33
C SER A 121 2.90 2.92 16.13
N GLY A 122 4.18 3.10 15.81
CA GLY A 122 4.87 2.34 14.77
C GLY A 122 5.75 3.20 13.86
N ASN A 123 6.64 2.52 13.15
CA ASN A 123 7.55 3.14 12.17
C ASN A 123 7.38 2.43 10.82
N GLY A 124 6.45 2.97 10.03
CA GLY A 124 6.17 2.52 8.68
C GLY A 124 7.33 2.68 7.71
N HIS A 125 8.18 3.68 7.91
CA HIS A 125 9.36 3.89 7.07
C HIS A 125 10.31 2.69 7.12
N THR A 126 10.65 2.20 8.32
CA THR A 126 11.53 1.03 8.47
C THR A 126 10.94 -0.21 7.81
N PHE A 127 9.64 -0.44 7.96
CA PHE A 127 8.95 -1.55 7.31
C PHE A 127 8.99 -1.44 5.78
N CYS A 128 8.57 -0.30 5.21
CA CYS A 128 8.55 -0.09 3.76
C CYS A 128 9.95 -0.14 3.13
N GLN A 129 10.95 0.46 3.79
CA GLN A 129 12.35 0.37 3.39
C GLN A 129 12.82 -1.10 3.37
N GLY A 130 12.47 -1.87 4.40
CA GLY A 130 12.78 -3.29 4.49
C GLY A 130 12.15 -4.09 3.36
N VAL A 131 10.87 -3.86 3.06
CA VAL A 131 10.15 -4.53 1.97
C VAL A 131 10.78 -4.23 0.61
N ALA A 132 11.08 -2.95 0.32
CA ALA A 132 11.73 -2.55 -0.93
C ALA A 132 13.08 -3.24 -1.13
N ARG A 133 13.90 -3.31 -0.07
CA ARG A 133 15.19 -4.02 -0.07
C ARG A 133 15.03 -5.53 -0.24
N ALA A 134 14.11 -6.13 0.52
CA ALA A 134 13.89 -7.56 0.50
C ALA A 134 13.44 -8.00 -0.90
N ALA A 135 12.42 -7.35 -1.45
CA ALA A 135 11.89 -7.63 -2.79
C ALA A 135 12.80 -7.13 -3.93
N ASN A 136 13.75 -6.24 -3.65
CA ASN A 136 14.62 -5.59 -4.65
C ASN A 136 13.83 -4.95 -5.81
N CYS A 137 12.81 -4.19 -5.46
CA CYS A 137 11.91 -3.54 -6.40
C CYS A 137 11.54 -2.13 -5.93
N TYR A 138 10.96 -1.32 -6.81
CA TYR A 138 10.39 -0.05 -6.39
C TYR A 138 9.14 -0.29 -5.53
N LEU A 139 8.87 0.59 -4.56
CA LEU A 139 7.68 0.51 -3.72
C LEU A 139 7.07 1.89 -3.50
N VAL A 140 5.79 2.05 -3.82
CA VAL A 140 5.04 3.31 -3.65
C VAL A 140 3.93 3.12 -2.62
N VAL A 141 3.84 4.04 -1.65
CA VAL A 141 2.97 3.89 -0.48
C VAL A 141 2.65 5.24 0.16
N GLY A 142 1.43 5.39 0.67
CA GLY A 142 0.97 6.58 1.40
C GLY A 142 1.29 6.52 2.91
N THR A 143 1.41 7.70 3.52
CA THR A 143 1.62 7.84 4.98
C THR A 143 0.34 8.17 5.75
N GLU A 144 -0.77 8.37 5.06
CA GLU A 144 -2.04 8.87 5.62
C GLU A 144 -3.19 7.90 5.29
N LEU A 145 -4.38 8.14 5.83
CA LEU A 145 -5.58 7.38 5.51
C LEU A 145 -5.85 7.45 4.01
N GLN A 146 -6.37 6.36 3.44
CA GLN A 146 -6.65 6.26 2.01
C GLN A 146 -8.13 5.97 1.83
N VAL A 147 -8.89 6.97 1.41
CA VAL A 147 -10.33 6.91 1.17
C VAL A 147 -10.58 7.01 -0.33
N SER A 148 -11.71 6.48 -0.77
CA SER A 148 -12.21 6.71 -2.12
C SER A 148 -13.67 7.09 -2.03
N ALA A 149 -14.09 8.07 -2.83
CA ALA A 149 -15.48 8.46 -2.95
C ALA A 149 -16.20 7.67 -4.06
N ASN A 150 -15.45 7.19 -5.04
CA ASN A 150 -16.00 6.68 -6.30
C ASN A 150 -15.84 5.17 -6.45
N TYR A 151 -14.92 4.56 -5.72
CA TYR A 151 -14.63 3.14 -5.82
C TYR A 151 -14.89 2.41 -4.51
N THR A 152 -15.29 1.14 -4.64
CA THR A 152 -15.58 0.23 -3.53
C THR A 152 -15.21 -1.19 -3.93
N GLN A 153 -15.53 -2.19 -3.11
CA GLN A 153 -15.47 -3.59 -3.53
C GLN A 153 -16.47 -3.91 -4.67
N ALA A 154 -17.67 -3.35 -4.60
CA ALA A 154 -18.75 -3.61 -5.57
C ALA A 154 -18.62 -2.77 -6.85
N ASN A 155 -17.96 -1.61 -6.75
CA ASN A 155 -17.59 -0.76 -7.88
C ASN A 155 -16.07 -0.57 -7.88
N PRO A 156 -15.30 -1.57 -8.35
CA PRO A 156 -13.84 -1.51 -8.29
C PRO A 156 -13.28 -0.44 -9.24
N VAL A 157 -12.00 -0.13 -9.02
CA VAL A 157 -11.21 0.74 -9.90
C VAL A 157 -11.19 0.16 -11.34
N PRO A 158 -11.24 0.99 -12.39
CA PRO A 158 -11.15 0.51 -13.77
C PRO A 158 -9.94 -0.40 -14.01
N TYR A 159 -10.08 -1.33 -14.95
CA TYR A 159 -9.05 -2.30 -15.30
C TYR A 159 -7.70 -1.64 -15.62
N GLY A 160 -6.62 -2.16 -15.01
CA GLY A 160 -5.26 -1.68 -15.19
C GLY A 160 -5.01 -0.31 -14.55
N GLN A 161 -5.85 0.12 -13.62
CA GLN A 161 -5.71 1.40 -12.94
C GLN A 161 -5.71 1.26 -11.41
N LEU A 162 -5.17 2.28 -10.77
CA LEU A 162 -5.24 2.54 -9.34
C LEU A 162 -5.85 3.94 -9.12
N ASP A 163 -6.60 4.12 -8.04
CA ASP A 163 -7.11 5.41 -7.59
C ASP A 163 -5.95 6.37 -7.21
N SER A 164 -6.27 7.61 -6.83
CA SER A 164 -5.26 8.52 -6.30
C SER A 164 -4.87 8.15 -4.88
N TYR A 165 -3.76 8.73 -4.41
CA TYR A 165 -3.37 8.69 -3.02
C TYR A 165 -3.81 9.94 -2.27
N GLU A 166 -3.86 9.81 -0.95
CA GLU A 166 -4.01 10.92 -0.03
C GLU A 166 -2.76 11.15 0.82
N GLY A 167 -2.53 12.42 1.17
CA GLY A 167 -1.41 12.83 2.02
C GLY A 167 -0.05 12.65 1.35
N LEU A 168 0.99 12.47 2.17
CA LEU A 168 2.34 12.24 1.66
C LEU A 168 2.48 10.80 1.13
N VAL A 169 2.94 10.70 -0.11
CA VAL A 169 3.29 9.46 -0.79
C VAL A 169 4.79 9.40 -0.96
N LEU A 170 5.34 8.23 -0.69
CA LEU A 170 6.76 7.94 -0.79
C LEU A 170 6.97 6.86 -1.84
N SER A 171 7.99 7.05 -2.68
CA SER A 171 8.52 6.00 -3.55
C SER A 171 9.90 5.60 -3.10
N TYR A 172 10.05 4.33 -2.75
CA TYR A 172 11.30 3.71 -2.39
C TYR A 172 11.95 3.09 -3.61
N HIS A 173 13.26 3.26 -3.73
CA HIS A 173 14.12 2.50 -4.62
C HIS A 173 14.36 1.08 -4.08
N PRO A 174 14.83 0.14 -4.92
CA PRO A 174 15.23 -1.21 -4.50
C PRO A 174 16.27 -1.26 -3.37
N ASP A 175 17.09 -0.23 -3.19
CA ASP A 175 18.05 -0.12 -2.08
C ASP A 175 17.43 0.40 -0.78
N GLY A 176 16.13 0.71 -0.79
CA GLY A 176 15.37 1.22 0.35
C GLY A 176 15.53 2.72 0.59
N THR A 177 16.21 3.46 -0.28
CA THR A 177 16.22 4.93 -0.25
C THR A 177 14.91 5.48 -0.82
N ILE A 178 14.52 6.69 -0.39
CA ILE A 178 13.37 7.37 -0.98
C ILE A 178 13.85 8.06 -2.26
N GLY A 179 13.32 7.63 -3.41
CA GLY A 179 13.63 8.22 -4.71
C GLY A 179 12.88 9.52 -4.96
N TRP A 180 11.58 9.52 -4.65
CA TRP A 180 10.74 10.71 -4.72
C TRP A 180 9.64 10.66 -3.68
N SER A 181 9.08 11.84 -3.39
CA SER A 181 7.87 11.99 -2.59
C SER A 181 6.94 13.05 -3.18
N HIS A 182 5.65 12.92 -2.94
CA HIS A 182 4.64 13.89 -3.36
C HIS A 182 3.54 13.97 -2.31
N ARG A 183 3.02 15.18 -2.05
CA ARG A 183 1.93 15.39 -1.09
C ARG A 183 0.62 15.73 -1.82
N TYR A 184 -0.33 14.81 -1.74
CA TYR A 184 -1.72 15.03 -2.11
C TYR A 184 -2.49 15.65 -0.94
N PRO A 185 -3.69 16.21 -1.18
CA PRO A 185 -4.60 16.58 -0.11
C PRO A 185 -4.97 15.35 0.74
N SER A 186 -5.28 15.57 2.01
CA SER A 186 -5.58 14.53 3.00
C SER A 186 -7.04 14.60 3.41
N VAL A 187 -7.67 13.46 3.74
CA VAL A 187 -9.05 13.47 4.30
C VAL A 187 -9.12 14.28 5.57
N TYR A 188 -8.22 14.10 6.55
CA TYR A 188 -8.24 14.91 7.76
C TYR A 188 -7.22 16.04 7.71
N ASN A 189 -7.64 17.20 8.23
CA ASN A 189 -6.68 18.22 8.63
C ASN A 189 -6.04 17.85 9.97
N ALA A 190 -4.80 18.30 10.16
CA ALA A 190 -4.02 18.00 11.36
C ALA A 190 -4.45 18.76 12.61
N ASN A 191 -5.61 19.44 12.61
CA ASN A 191 -6.02 20.23 13.76
C ASN A 191 -6.61 19.31 14.86
N PRO A 192 -5.93 19.14 16.00
CA PRO A 192 -6.42 18.30 17.09
C PRO A 192 -7.67 18.85 17.77
N THR A 193 -8.05 20.11 17.54
CA THR A 193 -9.25 20.72 18.12
C THR A 193 -10.46 20.68 17.18
N THR A 194 -10.24 20.42 15.89
CA THR A 194 -11.31 20.34 14.88
C THR A 194 -10.97 19.26 13.86
N LEU A 195 -11.19 17.98 14.21
CA LEU A 195 -11.11 16.87 13.25
C LEU A 195 -12.19 17.07 12.18
N THR A 196 -11.84 17.71 11.08
CA THR A 196 -12.76 17.97 9.97
C THR A 196 -12.32 17.10 8.80
N ALA A 197 -13.14 16.10 8.49
CA ALA A 197 -12.97 15.28 7.31
C ALA A 197 -13.36 16.09 6.08
N SER A 198 -12.55 16.01 5.03
CA SER A 198 -12.85 16.50 3.69
C SER A 198 -12.85 15.32 2.72
N SER A 199 -13.46 15.50 1.55
CA SER A 199 -13.33 14.57 0.43
C SER A 199 -12.26 15.10 -0.52
N PRO A 200 -10.96 14.79 -0.29
CA PRO A 200 -9.85 15.38 -1.05
C PRO A 200 -9.83 14.90 -2.50
N ASN A 201 -10.33 13.68 -2.73
CA ASN A 201 -10.23 13.03 -4.02
C ASN A 201 -11.42 13.40 -4.91
N ARG A 202 -11.12 13.85 -6.14
CA ARG A 202 -12.10 14.07 -7.22
C ARG A 202 -12.00 12.97 -8.29
N GLU A 203 -11.67 11.77 -7.85
CA GLU A 203 -11.37 10.57 -8.67
C GLU A 203 -12.28 10.37 -9.88
#